data_AF-A0A957XTS5-F1
#
_entry.id   AF-A0A957XTS5-F1
#
_cell.length_a   1.000
_cell.length_b   1.000
_cell.length_c   1.000
_cell.angle_alpha   90.00
_cell.angle_beta   90.00
_cell.angle_gamma   90.00
#
_symmetry.space_group_name_H-M   'P 1'
#
loop_
_entity.id
_entity.type
_entity.pdbx_description
1 polymer ?
#
loop_
_entity_poly.entity_id
_entity_poly.type
_entity_poly.pdbx_seq_one_letter_code
_entity_poly.pdbx_strand_id
1 'polypeptide(L)'
;YCAMIRLGLNIPDTWLIPTKLGPDTEKYRRTATRYHDWFDLPAIAAEIGYPLYMKPFDGGGWRGVSRIGNEAELMQSYEASGQSLVHIQKGLEDFDIFVRTLAIGPQTMVMHYDPNQPMHARYQIDFDFLTPQMGRESEIVVKIINAFFRWEFNSCESILKDGLLQPIDFANACPDIAITSLHYYFPWAIKSLMAWSLFCVATERRMRIAMNVDDYFEIADSARSYDEKLAAYESLADQHFETERFNEFRATELAELDEMMWELAQDQTFDDMLVEAVKNTFPAHEHEQYIAHFRGLIDFWVKSESR
;
A
#
# COMPACT_ATOMS: atom_id res chain seq x y z
N TYR A 1 -6.32 0.05 10.05
CA TYR A 1 -7.79 -0.03 9.90
C TYR A 1 -8.56 0.96 10.76
N CYS A 2 -8.63 0.79 12.09
CA CYS A 2 -9.52 1.61 12.93
C CYS A 2 -9.37 3.14 12.75
N ALA A 3 -8.13 3.64 12.63
CA ALA A 3 -7.90 5.06 12.38
C ALA A 3 -8.54 5.52 11.05
N MET A 4 -8.29 4.81 9.95
CA MET A 4 -8.81 5.18 8.63
C MET A 4 -10.34 5.05 8.54
N ILE A 5 -10.92 4.04 9.20
CA ILE A 5 -12.37 3.91 9.36
C ILE A 5 -12.93 5.12 10.14
N ARG A 6 -12.26 5.54 11.21
CA ARG A 6 -12.65 6.71 12.00
C ARG A 6 -12.57 8.03 11.23
N LEU A 7 -11.68 8.12 10.24
CA LEU A 7 -11.60 9.26 9.31
C LEU A 7 -12.68 9.20 8.22
N GLY A 8 -13.47 8.12 8.15
CA GLY A 8 -14.53 7.95 7.16
C GLY A 8 -14.01 7.59 5.77
N LEU A 9 -12.79 7.03 5.65
CA LEU A 9 -12.33 6.46 4.38
C LEU A 9 -13.18 5.23 4.04
N ASN A 10 -13.37 4.98 2.74
CA ASN A 10 -14.18 3.87 2.20
C ASN A 10 -13.47 2.52 2.38
N ILE A 11 -13.24 2.12 3.62
CA ILE A 11 -12.65 0.81 3.96
C ILE A 11 -13.77 -0.23 3.96
N PRO A 12 -13.60 -1.41 3.34
CA PRO A 12 -14.60 -2.47 3.44
C PRO A 12 -14.80 -2.88 4.89
N ASP A 13 -16.02 -3.32 5.25
CA ASP A 13 -16.33 -3.70 6.63
C ASP A 13 -15.26 -4.65 7.19
N THR A 14 -14.56 -4.18 8.21
CA THR A 14 -13.36 -4.83 8.76
C THR A 14 -13.47 -4.88 10.27
N TRP A 15 -13.28 -6.07 10.83
CA TRP A 15 -13.34 -6.32 12.26
C TRP A 15 -12.05 -6.95 12.76
N LEU A 16 -11.57 -6.47 13.90
CA LEU A 16 -10.47 -7.07 14.63
C LEU A 16 -11.00 -8.17 15.56
N ILE A 17 -10.47 -9.37 15.40
CA ILE A 17 -10.91 -10.56 16.10
C ILE A 17 -9.91 -10.89 17.20
N PRO A 18 -10.38 -11.17 18.44
CA PRO A 18 -9.51 -11.67 19.50
C PRO A 18 -8.73 -12.92 19.09
N THR A 19 -7.57 -13.16 19.70
CA THR A 19 -6.79 -14.36 19.39
C THR A 19 -7.54 -15.61 19.85
N LYS A 20 -7.47 -16.68 19.05
CA LYS A 20 -8.09 -17.96 19.40
C LYS A 20 -7.47 -18.57 20.66
N LEU A 21 -6.13 -18.57 20.70
CA LEU A 21 -5.33 -19.00 21.83
C LEU A 21 -4.58 -17.78 22.36
N GLY A 22 -4.73 -17.45 23.64
CA GLY A 22 -3.87 -16.43 24.24
C GLY A 22 -2.67 -17.04 24.96
N PRO A 23 -1.83 -16.19 25.58
CA PRO A 23 -0.74 -16.66 26.42
C PRO A 23 -1.31 -17.39 27.65
N ASP A 24 -0.69 -18.51 28.03
CA ASP A 24 -1.07 -19.26 29.23
C ASP A 24 -0.61 -18.53 30.50
N THR A 25 -1.39 -17.52 30.86
CA THR A 25 -1.20 -16.74 32.08
C THR A 25 -2.54 -16.59 32.79
N GLU A 26 -2.50 -16.55 34.12
CA GLU A 26 -3.71 -16.31 34.93
C GLU A 26 -4.34 -14.94 34.60
N LYS A 27 -3.51 -13.93 34.31
CA LYS A 27 -3.97 -12.60 33.88
C LYS A 27 -4.78 -12.68 32.58
N TYR A 28 -4.30 -13.41 31.58
CA TYR A 28 -5.02 -13.59 30.32
C TYR A 28 -6.32 -14.35 30.54
N ARG A 29 -6.29 -15.51 31.22
CA ARG A 29 -7.49 -16.31 31.50
C ARG A 29 -8.59 -15.48 32.15
N ARG A 30 -8.27 -14.70 33.19
CA ARG A 30 -9.22 -13.80 33.85
C ARG A 30 -9.79 -12.71 32.93
N THR A 31 -8.98 -12.23 31.99
CA THR A 31 -9.41 -11.21 31.01
C THR A 31 -10.30 -11.84 29.93
N ALA A 32 -9.90 -12.98 29.39
CA ALA A 32 -10.64 -13.72 28.37
C ALA A 32 -12.05 -14.12 28.86
N THR A 33 -12.20 -14.67 30.07
CA THR A 33 -13.53 -15.02 30.62
C THR A 33 -14.47 -13.81 30.79
N ARG A 34 -13.93 -12.59 30.85
CA ARG A 34 -14.76 -11.37 30.94
C ARG A 34 -15.17 -10.80 29.59
N TYR A 35 -14.33 -10.96 28.57
CA TYR A 35 -14.46 -10.20 27.32
C TYR A 35 -14.55 -11.07 26.07
N HIS A 36 -13.99 -12.28 26.07
CA HIS A 36 -14.02 -13.18 24.89
C HIS A 36 -15.37 -13.92 24.79
N ASP A 37 -16.04 -14.18 25.91
CA ASP A 37 -17.35 -14.86 25.94
C ASP A 37 -18.47 -14.03 25.27
N TRP A 38 -18.21 -12.76 24.96
CA TRP A 38 -19.14 -11.89 24.23
C TRP A 38 -18.92 -11.89 22.71
N PHE A 39 -17.95 -12.65 22.22
CA PHE A 39 -17.58 -12.64 20.82
C PHE A 39 -18.20 -13.83 20.07
N ASP A 40 -19.33 -13.58 19.41
CA ASP A 40 -19.95 -14.53 18.49
C ASP A 40 -19.38 -14.31 17.08
N LEU A 41 -18.28 -15.02 16.79
CA LEU A 41 -17.59 -14.89 15.50
C LEU A 41 -18.48 -15.25 14.30
N PRO A 42 -19.27 -16.35 14.31
CA PRO A 42 -20.27 -16.61 13.27
C PRO A 42 -21.27 -15.47 13.07
N ALA A 43 -21.83 -14.91 14.14
CA ALA A 43 -22.79 -13.81 14.02
C ALA A 43 -22.15 -12.55 13.39
N ILE A 44 -20.93 -12.20 13.80
CA ILE A 44 -20.20 -11.06 13.23
C ILE A 44 -19.90 -11.30 11.74
N ALA A 45 -19.47 -12.51 11.37
CA ALA A 45 -19.23 -12.86 9.98
C ALA A 45 -20.50 -12.81 9.13
N ALA A 46 -21.64 -13.24 9.69
CA ALA A 46 -22.94 -13.13 9.02
C ALA A 46 -23.38 -11.67 8.82
N GLU A 47 -23.06 -10.78 9.77
CA GLU A 47 -23.30 -9.34 9.65
C GLU A 47 -22.47 -8.70 8.52
N ILE A 48 -21.18 -9.03 8.42
CA ILE A 48 -20.30 -8.55 7.35
C ILE A 48 -20.70 -9.13 5.98
N GLY A 49 -21.08 -10.41 5.96
CA GLY A 49 -21.48 -11.17 4.79
C GLY A 49 -20.31 -11.89 4.10
N TYR A 50 -20.57 -13.13 3.65
CA TYR A 50 -19.62 -13.93 2.88
C TYR A 50 -19.59 -13.53 1.39
N PRO A 51 -18.44 -13.69 0.72
CA PRO A 51 -17.16 -14.16 1.28
C PRO A 51 -16.42 -13.08 2.06
N LEU A 52 -15.52 -13.53 2.95
CA LEU A 52 -14.66 -12.69 3.78
C LEU A 52 -13.20 -13.02 3.49
N TYR A 53 -12.29 -12.16 3.90
CA TYR A 53 -10.87 -12.50 4.02
C TYR A 53 -10.44 -12.42 5.48
N MET A 54 -9.87 -13.49 6.01
CA MET A 54 -9.17 -13.51 7.29
C MET A 54 -7.69 -13.23 7.04
N LYS A 55 -7.14 -12.22 7.71
CA LYS A 55 -5.76 -11.74 7.52
C LYS A 55 -5.07 -11.56 8.87
N PRO A 56 -3.79 -11.94 9.05
CA PRO A 56 -3.03 -11.59 10.25
C PRO A 56 -2.90 -10.07 10.40
N PHE A 57 -2.95 -9.57 11.63
CA PHE A 57 -2.82 -8.14 11.94
C PHE A 57 -1.47 -7.55 11.52
N ASP A 58 -0.39 -8.32 11.71
CA ASP A 58 1.00 -7.97 11.40
C ASP A 58 1.54 -8.71 10.16
N GLY A 59 0.62 -9.21 9.32
CA GLY A 59 0.95 -9.95 8.12
C GLY A 59 1.61 -9.10 7.03
N GLY A 60 2.27 -9.76 6.08
CA GLY A 60 2.87 -9.12 4.90
C GLY A 60 3.10 -10.13 3.77
N GLY A 61 3.00 -9.66 2.53
CA GLY A 61 3.18 -10.48 1.34
C GLY A 61 2.13 -11.59 1.20
N TRP A 62 0.88 -11.31 1.57
CA TRP A 62 -0.26 -12.24 1.46
C TRP A 62 -0.15 -13.53 2.30
N ARG A 63 0.87 -13.63 3.17
CA ARG A 63 1.05 -14.80 4.04
C ARG A 63 -0.05 -14.87 5.08
N GLY A 64 -0.73 -16.02 5.15
CA GLY A 64 -1.80 -16.28 6.10
C GLY A 64 -3.13 -15.62 5.75
N VAL A 65 -3.29 -15.06 4.54
CA VAL A 65 -4.56 -14.55 4.05
C VAL A 65 -5.42 -15.71 3.56
N SER A 66 -6.58 -15.91 4.20
CA SER A 66 -7.54 -16.96 3.84
C SER A 66 -8.82 -16.33 3.33
N ARG A 67 -9.24 -16.71 2.11
CA ARG A 67 -10.60 -16.45 1.63
C ARG A 67 -11.56 -17.41 2.35
N ILE A 68 -12.63 -16.86 2.91
CA ILE A 68 -13.63 -17.57 3.69
C ILE A 68 -14.97 -17.46 2.98
N GLY A 69 -15.48 -18.56 2.44
CA GLY A 69 -16.75 -18.62 1.73
C GLY A 69 -17.96 -18.96 2.60
N ASN A 70 -17.76 -19.50 3.80
CA ASN A 70 -18.84 -19.93 4.69
C ASN A 70 -18.35 -20.05 6.15
N GLU A 71 -19.29 -20.34 7.05
CA GLU A 71 -19.03 -20.48 8.49
C GLU A 71 -18.07 -21.63 8.84
N ALA A 72 -18.15 -22.76 8.14
CA ALA A 72 -17.26 -23.89 8.41
C ALA A 72 -15.79 -23.52 8.12
N GLU A 73 -15.54 -22.87 6.99
CA GLU A 73 -14.21 -22.33 6.62
C GLU A 73 -13.74 -21.25 7.59
N LEU A 74 -14.66 -20.41 8.10
CA LEU A 74 -14.37 -19.37 9.08
C LEU A 74 -13.83 -19.99 10.36
N MET A 75 -14.57 -20.96 10.91
CA MET A 75 -14.19 -21.62 12.16
C MET A 75 -12.90 -22.41 11.99
N GLN A 76 -12.72 -23.10 10.85
CA GLN A 76 -11.47 -23.80 10.55
C GLN A 76 -10.27 -22.85 10.52
N SER A 77 -10.40 -21.70 9.84
CA SER A 77 -9.32 -20.72 9.74
C SER A 77 -9.03 -20.05 11.09
N TYR A 78 -10.07 -19.77 11.88
CA TYR A 78 -9.93 -19.20 13.22
C TYR A 78 -9.23 -20.17 14.18
N GLU A 79 -9.58 -21.46 14.18
CA GLU A 79 -8.88 -22.48 14.96
C GLU A 79 -7.40 -22.57 14.54
N ALA A 80 -7.11 -22.53 13.24
CA ALA A 80 -5.76 -22.58 12.70
C ALA A 80 -4.93 -21.32 13.02
N SER A 81 -5.58 -20.16 13.26
CA SER A 81 -4.89 -18.89 13.57
C SER A 81 -4.09 -18.94 14.88
N GLY A 82 -4.47 -19.80 15.82
CA GLY A 82 -3.77 -20.02 17.08
C GLY A 82 -3.62 -18.73 17.90
N GLN A 83 -2.38 -18.30 18.12
CA GLN A 83 -2.08 -17.08 18.88
C GLN A 83 -2.04 -15.81 18.02
N SER A 84 -2.25 -15.93 16.71
CA SER A 84 -2.22 -14.80 15.80
C SER A 84 -3.43 -13.91 16.02
N LEU A 85 -3.20 -12.61 16.07
CA LEU A 85 -4.27 -11.61 16.02
C LEU A 85 -4.69 -11.44 14.57
N VAL A 86 -5.98 -11.49 14.27
CA VAL A 86 -6.48 -11.49 12.90
C VAL A 86 -7.57 -10.44 12.70
N HIS A 87 -7.66 -9.91 11.49
CA HIS A 87 -8.84 -9.19 11.01
C HIS A 87 -9.67 -10.10 10.11
N ILE A 88 -10.99 -9.94 10.14
CA ILE A 88 -11.86 -10.35 9.03
C ILE A 88 -12.32 -9.11 8.30
N GLN A 89 -12.32 -9.16 6.98
CA GLN A 89 -12.69 -8.06 6.11
C GLN A 89 -13.65 -8.57 5.03
N LYS A 90 -14.67 -7.79 4.70
CA LYS A 90 -15.60 -8.10 3.61
C LYS A 90 -14.84 -8.35 2.31
N GLY A 91 -15.13 -9.48 1.68
CA GLY A 91 -14.57 -9.83 0.37
C GLY A 91 -15.19 -8.98 -0.72
N LEU A 92 -14.35 -8.22 -1.41
CA LEU A 92 -14.72 -7.53 -2.64
C LEU A 92 -14.42 -8.47 -3.81
N GLU A 93 -15.37 -9.32 -4.18
CA GLU A 93 -15.26 -10.16 -5.39
C GLU A 93 -15.82 -9.46 -6.62
N ASP A 94 -15.54 -9.98 -7.81
CA ASP A 94 -16.03 -9.44 -9.09
C ASP A 94 -15.82 -7.92 -9.20
N PHE A 95 -14.64 -7.47 -8.78
CA PHE A 95 -14.26 -6.07 -8.81
C PHE A 95 -13.78 -5.64 -10.19
N ASP A 96 -13.80 -4.34 -10.44
CA ASP A 96 -13.41 -3.78 -11.73
C ASP A 96 -11.89 -3.75 -11.87
N ILE A 97 -11.21 -3.18 -10.88
CA ILE A 97 -9.76 -2.95 -10.94
C ILE A 97 -9.14 -3.09 -9.55
N PHE A 98 -7.99 -3.77 -9.49
CA PHE A 98 -7.12 -3.77 -8.32
C PHE A 98 -5.98 -2.77 -8.54
N VAL A 99 -5.84 -1.85 -7.59
CA VAL A 99 -4.95 -0.68 -7.66
C VAL A 99 -3.88 -0.82 -6.59
N ARG A 100 -2.63 -0.56 -6.94
CA ARG A 100 -1.55 -0.39 -5.97
C ARG A 100 -0.93 0.99 -6.12
N THR A 101 -0.95 1.78 -5.04
CA THR A 101 -0.36 3.11 -5.04
C THR A 101 0.88 3.13 -4.15
N LEU A 102 2.01 3.51 -4.72
CA LEU A 102 3.26 3.72 -4.01
C LEU A 102 3.39 5.20 -3.66
N ALA A 103 3.83 5.50 -2.44
CA ALA A 103 4.05 6.87 -1.99
C ALA A 103 5.41 7.03 -1.29
N ILE A 104 6.16 8.05 -1.69
CA ILE A 104 7.51 8.40 -1.21
C ILE A 104 7.55 9.90 -0.91
N GLY A 105 7.52 10.27 0.37
CA GLY A 105 7.23 11.63 0.79
C GLY A 105 5.90 12.10 0.19
N PRO A 106 5.86 13.28 -0.49
CA PRO A 106 4.65 13.76 -1.16
C PRO A 106 4.42 13.16 -2.55
N GLN A 107 5.37 12.36 -3.08
CA GLN A 107 5.30 11.79 -4.44
C GLN A 107 4.49 10.51 -4.43
N THR A 108 3.64 10.32 -5.44
CA THR A 108 2.77 9.14 -5.59
C THR A 108 2.85 8.53 -6.99
N MET A 109 2.68 7.21 -7.08
CA MET A 109 2.54 6.47 -8.34
C MET A 109 1.41 5.46 -8.18
N VAL A 110 0.35 5.63 -8.96
CA VAL A 110 -0.82 4.75 -8.99
C VAL A 110 -0.61 3.71 -10.10
N MET A 111 -0.67 2.42 -9.76
CA MET A 111 -0.35 1.33 -10.68
C MET A 111 -1.51 0.33 -10.76
N HIS A 112 -1.78 -0.14 -11.97
CA HIS A 112 -2.70 -1.25 -12.19
C HIS A 112 -2.02 -2.55 -11.72
N TYR A 113 -2.63 -3.26 -10.78
CA TYR A 113 -2.04 -4.42 -10.15
C TYR A 113 -2.96 -5.64 -10.33
N ASP A 114 -2.48 -6.73 -10.92
CA ASP A 114 -3.22 -7.98 -11.02
C ASP A 114 -2.62 -9.03 -10.06
N PRO A 115 -3.28 -9.34 -8.94
CA PRO A 115 -2.77 -10.30 -7.96
C PRO A 115 -2.76 -11.74 -8.48
N ASN A 116 -3.47 -12.06 -9.56
CA ASN A 116 -3.55 -13.40 -10.14
C ASN A 116 -2.36 -13.74 -11.05
N GLN A 117 -1.56 -12.74 -11.44
CA GLN A 117 -0.36 -12.94 -12.24
C GLN A 117 0.81 -13.47 -11.39
N PRO A 118 1.78 -14.15 -12.02
CA PRO A 118 3.07 -14.42 -11.37
C PRO A 118 3.72 -13.12 -10.93
N MET A 119 4.52 -13.16 -9.86
CA MET A 119 5.07 -11.98 -9.16
C MET A 119 5.64 -10.90 -10.09
N HIS A 120 6.42 -11.31 -11.10
CA HIS A 120 7.09 -10.41 -12.04
C HIS A 120 6.16 -9.72 -13.04
N ALA A 121 4.90 -10.14 -13.12
CA ALA A 121 3.91 -9.64 -14.08
C ALA A 121 2.69 -9.06 -13.37
N ARG A 122 2.75 -8.80 -12.06
CA ARG A 122 1.58 -8.27 -11.32
C ARG A 122 1.35 -6.79 -11.59
N TYR A 123 2.40 -5.99 -11.76
CA TYR A 123 2.26 -4.58 -12.10
C TYR A 123 2.03 -4.44 -13.61
N GLN A 124 0.81 -4.13 -14.02
CA GLN A 124 0.48 -3.93 -15.42
C GLN A 124 0.97 -2.54 -15.86
N ILE A 125 1.46 -2.44 -17.10
CA ILE A 125 1.79 -1.15 -17.72
C ILE A 125 0.56 -0.70 -18.49
N ASP A 126 -0.29 0.08 -17.83
CA ASP A 126 -1.60 0.51 -18.29
C ASP A 126 -1.83 1.94 -17.77
N PHE A 127 -1.86 2.93 -18.68
CA PHE A 127 -1.79 4.35 -18.31
C PHE A 127 -3.16 4.99 -18.04
N ASP A 128 -4.25 4.40 -18.55
CA ASP A 128 -5.60 4.97 -18.51
C ASP A 128 -6.62 4.02 -17.87
N PHE A 129 -6.14 3.14 -16.99
CA PHE A 129 -6.99 2.16 -16.30
C PHE A 129 -7.96 2.80 -15.31
N LEU A 130 -7.62 3.96 -14.73
CA LEU A 130 -8.50 4.72 -13.84
C LEU A 130 -9.01 6.00 -14.49
N THR A 131 -10.20 6.41 -14.10
CA THR A 131 -10.65 7.78 -14.37
C THR A 131 -9.76 8.78 -13.61
N PRO A 132 -9.60 10.02 -14.09
CA PRO A 132 -8.81 11.04 -13.37
C PRO A 132 -9.26 11.26 -11.93
N GLN A 133 -10.57 11.16 -11.66
CA GLN A 133 -11.11 11.28 -10.31
C GLN A 133 -10.64 10.15 -9.39
N MET A 134 -10.74 8.89 -9.84
CA MET A 134 -10.34 7.73 -9.03
C MET A 134 -8.82 7.64 -8.86
N GLY A 135 -8.05 8.01 -9.88
CA GLY A 135 -6.59 8.15 -9.77
C GLY A 135 -6.23 9.16 -8.68
N ARG A 136 -6.85 10.35 -8.71
CA ARG A 136 -6.61 11.40 -7.72
C ARG A 136 -7.01 11.00 -6.30
N GLU A 137 -8.15 10.33 -6.14
CA GLU A 137 -8.58 9.80 -4.84
C GLU A 137 -7.55 8.80 -4.29
N SER A 138 -7.04 7.89 -5.14
CA SER A 138 -6.01 6.91 -4.77
C SER A 138 -4.72 7.56 -4.25
N GLU A 139 -4.25 8.63 -4.92
CA GLU A 139 -3.09 9.41 -4.49
C GLU A 139 -3.32 10.09 -3.13
N ILE A 140 -4.48 10.74 -2.97
CA ILE A 140 -4.84 11.45 -1.74
C ILE A 140 -4.89 10.46 -0.56
N VAL A 141 -5.56 9.32 -0.74
CA VAL A 141 -5.74 8.32 0.31
C VAL A 141 -4.40 7.80 0.83
N VAL A 142 -3.46 7.43 -0.06
CA VAL A 142 -2.14 6.94 0.39
C VAL A 142 -1.35 8.04 1.10
N LYS A 143 -1.41 9.30 0.62
CA LYS A 143 -0.76 10.45 1.27
C LYS A 143 -1.32 10.71 2.66
N ILE A 144 -2.65 10.64 2.83
CA ILE A 144 -3.33 10.78 4.13
C ILE A 144 -2.86 9.70 5.09
N ILE A 145 -2.88 8.44 4.67
CA ILE A 145 -2.45 7.30 5.50
C ILE A 145 -1.00 7.50 5.95
N ASN A 146 -0.12 7.85 5.01
CA ASN A 146 1.30 8.07 5.29
C ASN A 146 1.51 9.23 6.26
N ALA A 147 0.90 10.39 6.00
CA ALA A 147 1.03 11.54 6.86
C ALA A 147 0.47 11.28 8.26
N PHE A 148 -0.66 10.59 8.37
CA PHE A 148 -1.29 10.24 9.65
C PHE A 148 -0.36 9.37 10.51
N PHE A 149 0.20 8.31 9.92
CA PHE A 149 1.09 7.36 10.61
C PHE A 149 2.57 7.78 10.64
N ARG A 150 2.92 8.92 10.04
CA ARG A 150 4.30 9.41 9.89
C ARG A 150 5.19 8.47 9.08
N TRP A 151 4.59 7.77 8.12
CA TRP A 151 5.34 6.97 7.14
C TRP A 151 5.79 7.85 5.98
N GLU A 152 7.07 7.78 5.69
CA GLU A 152 7.69 8.53 4.59
C GLU A 152 7.75 7.69 3.30
N PHE A 153 7.51 6.38 3.42
CA PHE A 153 7.55 5.41 2.33
C PHE A 153 6.58 4.26 2.62
N ASN A 154 5.59 4.05 1.75
CA ASN A 154 4.55 3.06 1.95
C ASN A 154 3.88 2.71 0.62
N SER A 155 3.20 1.57 0.55
CA SER A 155 2.24 1.29 -0.52
C SER A 155 0.86 0.94 0.02
N CYS A 156 -0.16 1.30 -0.74
CA CYS A 156 -1.56 0.99 -0.47
C CYS A 156 -2.15 0.17 -1.62
N GLU A 157 -2.75 -0.96 -1.28
CA GLU A 157 -3.58 -1.78 -2.15
C GLU A 157 -5.05 -1.40 -1.94
N SER A 158 -5.72 -1.09 -3.04
CA SER A 158 -7.14 -0.70 -3.08
C SER A 158 -7.86 -1.47 -4.18
N ILE A 159 -9.15 -1.67 -4.01
CA ILE A 159 -10.02 -2.26 -5.03
C ILE A 159 -11.04 -1.21 -5.46
N LEU A 160 -11.12 -0.96 -6.76
CA LEU A 160 -12.22 -0.23 -7.37
C LEU A 160 -13.33 -1.22 -7.72
N LYS A 161 -14.51 -1.02 -7.14
CA LYS A 161 -15.70 -1.82 -7.43
C LYS A 161 -16.94 -0.93 -7.45
N ASP A 162 -17.75 -1.02 -8.50
CA ASP A 162 -19.01 -0.28 -8.64
C ASP A 162 -18.81 1.24 -8.48
N GLY A 163 -17.68 1.76 -8.96
CA GLY A 163 -17.31 3.18 -8.86
C GLY A 163 -16.79 3.64 -7.49
N LEU A 164 -16.58 2.74 -6.53
CA LEU A 164 -16.04 3.04 -5.21
C LEU A 164 -14.62 2.49 -5.05
N LEU A 165 -13.66 3.36 -4.79
CA LEU A 165 -12.28 2.97 -4.47
C LEU A 165 -12.17 2.65 -2.99
N GLN A 166 -11.77 1.41 -2.67
CA GLN A 166 -11.76 0.92 -1.30
C GLN A 166 -10.37 0.37 -0.92
N PRO A 167 -9.64 1.03 0.01
CA PRO A 167 -8.38 0.52 0.52
C PRO A 167 -8.57 -0.78 1.31
N ILE A 168 -7.86 -1.82 0.89
CA ILE A 168 -7.96 -3.18 1.46
C ILE A 168 -6.69 -3.66 2.15
N ASP A 169 -5.57 -2.99 1.89
CA ASP A 169 -4.31 -3.12 2.62
C ASP A 169 -3.50 -1.83 2.43
N PHE A 170 -2.93 -1.30 3.49
CA PHE A 170 -2.24 0.00 3.43
C PHE A 170 -1.14 0.18 4.46
N ALA A 171 -0.80 -0.89 5.18
CA ALA A 171 0.26 -0.88 6.18
C ALA A 171 1.50 -1.60 5.64
N ASN A 172 2.05 -1.11 4.53
CA ASN A 172 3.23 -1.66 3.89
C ASN A 172 4.38 -0.64 3.90
N ALA A 173 4.82 -0.24 5.10
CA ALA A 173 5.84 0.79 5.34
C ALA A 173 7.29 0.36 5.01
N CYS A 174 7.44 -0.67 4.18
CA CYS A 174 8.68 -1.12 3.54
C CYS A 174 8.28 -1.93 2.30
N PRO A 175 7.67 -1.28 1.29
CA PRO A 175 7.13 -2.00 0.16
C PRO A 175 8.26 -2.61 -0.65
N ASP A 176 8.02 -3.82 -1.18
CA ASP A 176 8.92 -4.42 -2.17
C ASP A 176 8.97 -3.53 -3.42
N ILE A 177 10.17 -3.05 -3.72
CA ILE A 177 10.48 -2.25 -4.89
C ILE A 177 11.59 -2.90 -5.72
N ALA A 178 11.74 -4.22 -5.68
CA ALA A 178 12.73 -4.92 -6.51
C ALA A 178 12.47 -4.67 -8.01
N ILE A 179 13.53 -4.58 -8.81
CA ILE A 179 13.41 -4.42 -10.27
C ILE A 179 12.69 -5.61 -10.93
N THR A 180 12.80 -6.81 -10.34
CA THR A 180 12.09 -8.03 -10.77
C THR A 180 10.61 -8.05 -10.37
N SER A 181 10.15 -7.02 -9.67
CA SER A 181 8.78 -6.81 -9.20
C SER A 181 8.19 -5.57 -9.87
N LEU A 182 8.75 -4.37 -9.64
CA LEU A 182 8.26 -3.10 -10.19
C LEU A 182 8.69 -2.81 -11.64
N HIS A 183 9.79 -3.42 -12.10
CA HIS A 183 10.26 -3.36 -13.49
C HIS A 183 10.20 -1.96 -14.14
N TYR A 184 9.30 -1.74 -15.09
CA TYR A 184 8.96 -0.44 -15.68
C TYR A 184 8.85 0.72 -14.65
N TYR A 185 8.22 0.49 -13.50
CA TYR A 185 8.04 1.52 -12.45
C TYR A 185 9.26 1.66 -11.51
N PHE A 186 10.24 0.76 -11.60
CA PHE A 186 11.42 0.75 -10.72
C PHE A 186 12.23 2.05 -10.78
N PRO A 187 12.59 2.59 -11.97
CA PRO A 187 13.37 3.83 -12.04
C PRO A 187 12.66 5.02 -11.39
N TRP A 188 11.33 5.11 -11.53
CA TRP A 188 10.53 6.12 -10.85
C TRP A 188 10.65 6.02 -9.33
N ALA A 189 10.55 4.81 -8.77
CA ALA A 189 10.65 4.60 -7.33
C ALA A 189 12.04 5.00 -6.79
N ILE A 190 13.11 4.64 -7.51
CA ILE A 190 14.49 4.96 -7.10
C ILE A 190 14.76 6.48 -7.15
N LYS A 191 14.41 7.16 -8.26
CA LYS A 191 14.62 8.62 -8.34
C LYS A 191 13.76 9.37 -7.32
N SER A 192 12.55 8.89 -7.03
CA SER A 192 11.67 9.48 -6.01
C SER A 192 12.22 9.33 -4.60
N LEU A 193 12.79 8.15 -4.27
CA LEU A 193 13.49 7.89 -3.00
C LEU A 193 14.72 8.78 -2.85
N MET A 194 15.51 8.93 -3.92
CA MET A 194 16.66 9.82 -3.93
C MET A 194 16.24 11.28 -3.70
N ALA A 195 15.23 11.77 -4.43
CA ALA A 195 14.74 13.13 -4.29
C ALA A 195 14.26 13.42 -2.85
N TRP A 196 13.45 12.53 -2.28
CA TRP A 196 12.94 12.68 -0.93
C TRP A 196 14.05 12.65 0.13
N SER A 197 15.01 11.73 -0.03
CA SER A 197 16.15 11.60 0.88
C SER A 197 17.07 12.83 0.84
N LEU A 198 17.40 13.31 -0.37
CA LEU A 198 18.21 14.50 -0.57
C LEU A 198 17.53 15.74 0.00
N PHE A 199 16.22 15.91 -0.24
CA PHE A 199 15.45 16.98 0.37
C PHE A 199 15.55 16.93 1.90
N CYS A 200 15.31 15.77 2.52
CA CYS A 200 15.35 15.63 3.97
C CYS A 200 16.74 15.99 4.54
N VAL A 201 17.82 15.55 3.90
CA VAL A 201 19.19 15.83 4.34
C VAL A 201 19.57 17.29 4.10
N ALA A 202 19.38 17.81 2.88
CA ALA A 202 19.80 19.16 2.50
C ALA A 202 19.03 20.25 3.24
N THR A 203 17.79 19.98 3.61
CA THR A 203 16.94 20.93 4.34
C THR A 203 16.95 20.73 5.86
N GLU A 204 17.67 19.72 6.34
CA GLU A 204 17.64 19.26 7.74
C GLU A 204 16.20 19.06 8.25
N ARG A 205 15.32 18.50 7.40
CA ARG A 205 13.91 18.33 7.72
C ARG A 205 13.75 17.55 9.02
N ARG A 206 13.05 18.15 9.97
CA ARG A 206 12.82 17.54 11.28
C ARG A 206 11.76 16.44 11.20
N MET A 207 12.17 15.21 11.51
CA MET A 207 11.23 14.09 11.67
C MET A 207 10.23 14.37 12.80
N ARG A 208 8.93 14.19 12.50
CA ARG A 208 7.84 14.33 13.48
C ARG A 208 7.32 12.94 13.85
N ILE A 209 7.60 12.50 15.08
CA ILE A 209 7.18 11.18 15.58
C ILE A 209 5.76 11.21 16.14
N ALA A 210 5.36 12.33 16.76
CA ALA A 210 4.03 12.47 17.32
C ALA A 210 2.96 12.53 16.21
N MET A 211 1.99 11.64 16.27
CA MET A 211 0.78 11.71 15.44
C MET A 211 -0.07 12.90 15.91
N ASN A 212 -0.64 13.62 14.97
CA ASN A 212 -1.53 14.74 15.25
C ASN A 212 -2.96 14.30 14.98
N VAL A 213 -3.49 13.45 15.85
CA VAL A 213 -4.75 12.74 15.60
C VAL A 213 -5.95 13.69 15.71
N ASP A 214 -5.88 14.69 16.60
CA ASP A 214 -6.98 15.59 16.91
C ASP A 214 -7.40 16.42 15.67
N ASP A 215 -6.45 17.01 14.93
CA ASP A 215 -6.75 17.77 13.70
C ASP A 215 -7.52 16.93 12.66
N TYR A 216 -7.18 15.65 12.54
CA TYR A 216 -7.88 14.75 11.63
C TYR A 216 -9.29 14.40 12.14
N PHE A 217 -9.45 14.25 13.46
CA PHE A 217 -10.76 13.97 14.05
C PHE A 217 -11.69 15.19 14.00
N GLU A 218 -11.17 16.41 14.12
CA GLU A 218 -11.95 17.63 13.90
C GLU A 218 -12.52 17.70 12.47
N ILE A 219 -11.74 17.31 11.47
CA ILE A 219 -12.23 17.18 10.08
C ILE A 219 -13.25 16.04 9.99
N ALA A 220 -12.96 14.88 10.60
CA ALA A 220 -13.84 13.72 10.55
C ALA A 220 -15.24 13.99 11.13
N ASP A 221 -15.30 14.76 12.22
CA ASP A 221 -16.52 15.09 12.96
C ASP A 221 -17.28 16.29 12.36
N SER A 222 -16.70 16.94 11.36
CA SER A 222 -17.35 18.04 10.65
C SER A 222 -18.45 17.56 9.69
N ALA A 223 -19.35 18.49 9.35
CA ALA A 223 -20.44 18.27 8.39
C ALA A 223 -19.99 18.26 6.91
N ARG A 224 -18.68 18.23 6.65
CA ARG A 224 -18.11 18.18 5.30
C ARG A 224 -18.55 16.92 4.55
N SER A 225 -18.71 17.03 3.24
CA SER A 225 -18.86 15.88 2.35
C SER A 225 -17.60 15.00 2.36
N TYR A 226 -17.68 13.81 1.77
CA TYR A 226 -16.51 12.92 1.63
C TYR A 226 -15.34 13.62 0.91
N ASP A 227 -15.61 14.22 -0.26
CA ASP A 227 -14.61 14.92 -1.06
C ASP A 227 -14.02 16.14 -0.32
N GLU A 228 -14.86 16.89 0.41
CA GLU A 228 -14.41 18.01 1.24
C GLU A 228 -13.52 17.55 2.40
N LYS A 229 -13.79 16.38 2.98
CA LYS A 229 -12.93 15.78 4.01
C LYS A 229 -11.60 15.33 3.40
N LEU A 230 -11.61 14.65 2.25
CA LEU A 230 -10.40 14.23 1.56
C LEU A 230 -9.48 15.43 1.23
N ALA A 231 -10.04 16.52 0.69
CA ALA A 231 -9.26 17.73 0.41
C ALA A 231 -8.68 18.37 1.69
N ALA A 232 -9.45 18.39 2.78
CA ALA A 232 -8.98 18.90 4.07
C ALA A 232 -7.87 18.01 4.68
N TYR A 233 -8.01 16.68 4.61
CA TYR A 233 -6.98 15.75 5.05
C TYR A 233 -5.72 15.84 4.20
N GLU A 234 -5.86 15.99 2.88
CA GLU A 234 -4.71 16.20 2.01
C GLU A 234 -3.94 17.46 2.38
N SER A 235 -4.63 18.55 2.72
CA SER A 235 -3.97 19.77 3.18
C SER A 235 -3.10 19.53 4.42
N LEU A 236 -3.55 18.67 5.35
CA LEU A 236 -2.72 18.25 6.49
C LEU A 236 -1.53 17.37 6.06
N ALA A 237 -1.74 16.50 5.08
CA ALA A 237 -0.67 15.67 4.53
C ALA A 237 0.39 16.50 3.81
N ASP A 238 0.00 17.50 3.03
CA ASP A 238 0.92 18.39 2.31
C ASP A 238 1.72 19.26 3.27
N GLN A 239 1.11 19.73 4.35
CA GLN A 239 1.83 20.41 5.44
C GLN A 239 2.82 19.48 6.14
N HIS A 240 2.48 18.20 6.32
CA HIS A 240 3.38 17.22 6.93
C HIS A 240 4.59 16.95 6.04
N PHE A 241 4.38 16.74 4.74
CA PHE A 241 5.45 16.46 3.78
C PHE A 241 6.20 17.69 3.30
N GLU A 242 5.77 18.90 3.71
CA GLU A 242 6.30 20.16 3.18
C GLU A 242 6.23 20.18 1.65
N THR A 243 5.13 19.70 1.06
CA THR A 243 4.99 19.39 -0.38
C THR A 243 5.42 20.55 -1.28
N GLU A 244 5.01 21.78 -0.96
CA GLU A 244 5.40 22.97 -1.74
C GLU A 244 6.91 23.19 -1.74
N ARG A 245 7.54 23.15 -0.55
CA ARG A 245 8.99 23.30 -0.38
C ARG A 245 9.76 22.16 -1.04
N PHE A 246 9.24 20.93 -0.97
CA PHE A 246 9.82 19.79 -1.66
C PHE A 246 9.76 19.97 -3.18
N ASN A 247 8.62 20.41 -3.72
CA ASN A 247 8.45 20.62 -5.15
C ASN A 247 9.36 21.74 -5.66
N GLU A 248 9.51 22.83 -4.91
CA GLU A 248 10.47 23.90 -5.21
C GLU A 248 11.90 23.35 -5.23
N PHE A 249 12.31 22.65 -4.17
CA PHE A 249 13.64 22.01 -4.09
C PHE A 249 13.90 21.06 -5.26
N ARG A 250 12.91 20.24 -5.64
CA ARG A 250 13.04 19.33 -6.78
C ARG A 250 13.20 20.10 -8.10
N ALA A 251 12.47 21.20 -8.27
CA ALA A 251 12.52 22.02 -9.47
C ALA A 251 13.82 22.84 -9.60
N THR A 252 14.47 23.20 -8.49
CA THR A 252 15.70 24.02 -8.52
C THR A 252 16.97 23.19 -8.34
N GLU A 253 17.04 22.38 -7.30
CA GLU A 253 18.26 21.65 -6.91
C GLU A 253 18.38 20.29 -7.61
N LEU A 254 17.26 19.72 -8.07
CA LEU A 254 17.19 18.40 -8.71
C LEU A 254 16.58 18.45 -10.11
N ALA A 255 16.71 19.59 -10.80
CA ALA A 255 16.12 19.80 -12.12
C ALA A 255 16.55 18.75 -13.16
N GLU A 256 17.81 18.30 -13.07
CA GLU A 256 18.41 17.31 -13.99
C GLU A 256 18.19 15.85 -13.54
N LEU A 257 17.51 15.60 -12.41
CA LEU A 257 17.37 14.25 -11.83
C LEU A 257 16.69 13.26 -12.79
N ASP A 258 15.69 13.72 -13.54
CA ASP A 258 14.98 12.86 -14.50
C ASP A 258 15.92 12.45 -15.65
N GLU A 259 16.70 13.40 -16.19
CA GLU A 259 17.72 13.15 -17.22
C GLU A 259 18.81 12.19 -16.73
N MET A 260 19.34 12.42 -15.52
CA MET A 260 20.32 11.53 -14.89
C MET A 260 19.79 10.10 -14.72
N MET A 261 18.51 9.93 -14.37
CA MET A 261 17.91 8.60 -14.23
C MET A 261 17.74 7.92 -15.60
N TRP A 262 17.42 8.66 -16.66
CA TRP A 262 17.37 8.10 -18.03
C TRP A 262 18.75 7.66 -18.51
N GLU A 263 19.79 8.45 -18.26
CA GLU A 263 21.18 8.09 -18.59
C GLU A 263 21.61 6.85 -17.81
N LEU A 264 21.37 6.83 -16.49
CA LEU A 264 21.69 5.69 -15.64
C LEU A 264 20.97 4.41 -16.09
N ALA A 265 19.68 4.48 -16.43
CA ALA A 265 18.91 3.33 -16.88
C ALA A 265 19.43 2.69 -18.19
N GLN A 266 20.22 3.43 -18.96
CA GLN A 266 20.85 2.99 -20.21
C GLN A 266 22.34 2.64 -20.05
N ASP A 267 22.92 2.84 -18.86
CA ASP A 267 24.33 2.55 -18.56
C ASP A 267 24.56 1.05 -18.35
N GLN A 268 25.76 0.58 -18.73
CA GLN A 268 26.17 -0.83 -18.54
C GLN A 268 26.12 -1.25 -17.06
N THR A 269 26.41 -0.34 -16.13
CA THR A 269 26.37 -0.60 -14.69
C THR A 269 24.97 -0.92 -14.21
N PHE A 270 23.95 -0.22 -14.73
CA PHE A 270 22.55 -0.52 -14.41
C PHE A 270 22.12 -1.84 -15.03
N ASP A 271 22.54 -2.12 -16.26
CA ASP A 271 22.29 -3.40 -16.91
C ASP A 271 22.90 -4.59 -16.14
N ASP A 272 24.14 -4.45 -15.67
CA ASP A 272 24.82 -5.46 -14.87
C ASP A 272 24.05 -5.77 -13.57
N MET A 273 23.56 -4.72 -12.89
CA MET A 273 22.70 -4.85 -11.70
C MET A 273 21.38 -5.56 -12.02
N LEU A 274 20.74 -5.21 -13.13
CA LEU A 274 19.51 -5.86 -13.60
C LEU A 274 19.75 -7.35 -13.84
N VAL A 275 20.83 -7.69 -14.56
CA VAL A 275 21.22 -9.09 -14.83
C VAL A 275 21.47 -9.85 -13.53
N GLU A 276 22.18 -9.24 -12.56
CA GLU A 276 22.41 -9.85 -11.25
C GLU A 276 21.10 -10.10 -10.50
N ALA A 277 20.20 -9.12 -10.46
CA ALA A 277 18.90 -9.25 -9.82
C ALA A 277 18.05 -10.38 -10.42
N VAL A 278 18.06 -10.52 -11.75
CA VAL A 278 17.39 -11.64 -12.44
C VAL A 278 18.03 -12.96 -12.06
N LYS A 279 19.35 -13.06 -12.09
CA LYS A 279 20.07 -14.29 -11.74
C LYS A 279 19.82 -14.77 -10.31
N ASN A 280 19.65 -13.83 -9.38
CA ASN A 280 19.35 -14.10 -7.98
C ASN A 280 17.88 -14.46 -7.73
N THR A 281 16.97 -14.04 -8.61
CA THR A 281 15.52 -14.23 -8.42
C THR A 281 14.99 -15.48 -9.15
N PHE A 282 15.46 -15.73 -10.37
CA PHE A 282 14.92 -16.75 -11.26
C PHE A 282 15.86 -17.96 -11.41
N PRO A 283 15.35 -19.16 -11.71
CA PRO A 283 16.18 -20.33 -12.01
C PRO A 283 16.99 -20.15 -13.31
N ALA A 284 18.15 -20.81 -13.39
CA ALA A 284 19.14 -20.61 -14.46
C ALA A 284 18.60 -20.78 -15.89
N HIS A 285 17.63 -21.67 -16.10
CA HIS A 285 17.06 -21.93 -17.42
C HIS A 285 16.10 -20.82 -17.90
N GLU A 286 15.69 -19.89 -17.03
CA GLU A 286 14.81 -18.77 -17.34
C GLU A 286 15.57 -17.43 -17.46
N HIS A 287 16.88 -17.41 -17.16
CA HIS A 287 17.66 -16.17 -17.08
C HIS A 287 17.64 -15.38 -18.39
N GLU A 288 17.88 -16.02 -19.53
CA GLU A 288 17.92 -15.33 -20.83
C GLU A 288 16.59 -14.64 -21.15
N GLN A 289 15.48 -15.34 -20.92
CA GLN A 289 14.14 -14.81 -21.14
C GLN A 289 13.85 -13.60 -20.25
N TYR A 290 14.09 -13.70 -18.94
CA TYR A 290 13.76 -12.61 -18.02
C TYR A 290 14.73 -11.43 -18.14
N ILE A 291 16.00 -11.66 -18.42
CA ILE A 291 16.95 -10.56 -18.73
C ILE A 291 16.43 -9.76 -19.93
N ALA A 292 16.06 -10.42 -21.02
CA ALA A 292 15.53 -9.75 -22.21
C ALA A 292 14.21 -9.01 -21.89
N HIS A 293 13.33 -9.64 -21.11
CA HIS A 293 12.06 -9.06 -20.70
C HIS A 293 12.24 -7.76 -19.89
N PHE A 294 13.02 -7.78 -18.81
CA PHE A 294 13.20 -6.61 -17.96
C PHE A 294 13.98 -5.50 -18.66
N ARG A 295 14.97 -5.83 -19.50
CA ARG A 295 15.63 -4.82 -20.38
C ARG A 295 14.60 -4.13 -21.27
N GLY A 296 13.72 -4.89 -21.92
CA GLY A 296 12.66 -4.33 -22.75
C GLY A 296 11.71 -3.41 -21.98
N LEU A 297 11.39 -3.72 -20.73
CA LEU A 297 10.54 -2.87 -19.87
C LEU A 297 11.24 -1.57 -19.45
N ILE A 298 12.54 -1.62 -19.14
CA ILE A 298 13.34 -0.43 -18.82
C ILE A 298 13.52 0.45 -20.07
N ASP A 299 13.84 -0.15 -21.22
CA ASP A 299 13.90 0.56 -22.50
C ASP A 299 12.56 1.24 -22.84
N PHE A 300 11.45 0.57 -22.53
CA PHE A 300 10.12 1.13 -22.74
C PHE A 300 9.89 2.33 -21.81
N TRP A 301 10.24 2.22 -20.53
CA TRP A 301 10.17 3.33 -19.57
C TRP A 301 10.99 4.54 -20.02
N VAL A 302 12.24 4.36 -20.44
CA VAL A 302 13.06 5.47 -20.96
C VAL A 302 12.35 6.13 -22.15
N LYS A 303 11.85 5.35 -23.12
CA LYS A 303 11.20 5.89 -24.32
C LYS A 303 9.87 6.60 -24.06
N SER A 304 9.14 6.21 -23.01
CA SER A 304 7.88 6.86 -22.64
C SER A 304 8.12 8.15 -21.85
N GLU A 305 9.12 8.17 -20.96
CA GLU A 305 9.33 9.27 -20.01
C GLU A 305 10.28 10.36 -20.51
N SER A 306 11.19 10.08 -21.45
CA SER A 306 12.18 11.05 -21.96
C SER A 306 11.69 11.92 -23.13
N ARG A 307 10.38 11.97 -23.38
CA ARG A 307 9.75 12.74 -24.45
C ARG A 307 9.18 14.06 -23.95
#